data_AF-A0A350ESX3-F1
#
_entry.id   AF-A0A350ESX3-F1
#
_cell.length_a   1.000
_cell.length_b   1.000
_cell.length_c   1.000
_cell.angle_alpha   90.00
_cell.angle_beta   90.00
_cell.angle_gamma   90.00
#
_symmetry.space_group_name_H-M   'P 1'
#
loop_
_entity.id
_entity.type
_entity.pdbx_description
1 polymer ?
#
loop_
_entity_poly.entity_id
_entity_poly.type
_entity_poly.pdbx_seq_one_letter_code
_entity_poly.pdbx_strand_id
1 'polypeptide(L)'
;MPARQVECPKCRTALPDQPAAAGLLTECPSCSLTLRLHTFPALFRTPEMGGRGTAAITAGEATCFHHEQKRAVATCEECGKFLCQLCDVTVEEAHFCPQCLQLGVTRGSLRQLERGRARHDQVMLGIVLLSFLFWAVPLLPLAALILGLLKWKAPVSMVHRTHLRMGITMSLALVQFLGGTAFWIAVWMGGIR
;
A
#
# COMPACT_ATOMS: atom_id res chain seq x y z
N MET A 1 -2.78 22.21 23.99
CA MET A 1 -2.26 23.08 22.91
C MET A 1 -3.31 23.09 21.80
N PRO A 2 -3.75 24.26 21.30
CA PRO A 2 -4.88 24.34 20.38
C PRO A 2 -4.55 23.69 19.04
N ALA A 3 -5.58 23.15 18.38
CA ALA A 3 -5.49 22.57 17.05
C ALA A 3 -4.84 23.56 16.07
N ARG A 4 -3.97 23.06 15.19
CA ARG A 4 -3.27 23.88 14.21
C ARG A 4 -4.27 24.42 13.19
N GLN A 5 -4.60 25.71 13.30
CA GLN A 5 -5.52 26.38 12.39
C GLN A 5 -4.88 26.62 11.03
N VAL A 6 -5.69 26.59 9.96
CA VAL A 6 -5.23 26.80 8.59
C VAL A 6 -5.44 28.27 8.21
N GLU A 7 -4.40 28.89 7.66
CA GLU A 7 -4.41 30.31 7.26
C GLU A 7 -4.64 30.48 5.76
N CYS A 8 -5.28 31.59 5.37
CA CYS A 8 -5.41 31.97 3.96
C CYS A 8 -4.04 32.36 3.37
N PRO A 9 -3.63 31.85 2.20
CA PRO A 9 -2.34 32.18 1.59
C PRO A 9 -2.23 33.65 1.13
N LYS A 10 -3.36 34.33 0.90
CA LYS A 10 -3.39 35.72 0.41
C LYS A 10 -3.42 36.76 1.54
N CYS A 11 -4.34 36.60 2.49
CA CYS A 11 -4.57 37.59 3.56
C CYS A 11 -4.11 37.13 4.95
N ARG A 12 -3.66 35.87 5.10
CA ARG A 12 -3.25 35.24 6.37
C ARG A 12 -4.32 35.22 7.46
N THR A 13 -5.57 35.55 7.14
CA THR A 13 -6.69 35.38 8.07
C THR A 13 -6.89 33.89 8.36
N ALA A 14 -7.07 33.56 9.64
CA ALA A 14 -7.41 32.20 10.07
C ALA A 14 -8.76 31.80 9.46
N LEU A 15 -8.81 30.64 8.81
CA LEU A 15 -10.04 30.10 8.25
C LEU A 15 -10.85 29.47 9.40
N PRO A 16 -12.18 29.70 9.45
CA PRO A 16 -13.02 29.11 10.50
C PRO A 16 -12.93 27.59 10.46
N ASP A 17 -12.97 26.97 11.64
CA ASP A 17 -12.86 25.52 11.88
C ASP A 17 -14.03 24.76 11.25
N GLN A 18 -14.07 24.66 9.92
CA GLN A 18 -15.02 23.81 9.23
C GLN A 18 -14.49 22.38 9.24
N PRO A 19 -15.34 21.38 9.55
CA PRO A 19 -14.94 19.99 9.55
C PRO A 19 -14.61 19.59 8.10
N ALA A 20 -13.32 19.68 7.76
CA ALA A 20 -12.50 18.69 7.07
C ALA A 20 -13.21 17.70 6.13
N ALA A 21 -14.21 18.13 5.36
CA ALA A 21 -14.74 17.37 4.26
C ALA A 21 -13.75 17.56 3.11
N ALA A 22 -12.87 16.57 2.96
CA ALA A 22 -11.78 16.57 1.99
C ALA A 22 -12.27 17.04 0.61
N GLY A 23 -11.82 18.23 0.20
CA GLY A 23 -12.03 18.73 -1.15
C GLY A 23 -13.23 19.64 -1.39
N LEU A 24 -13.90 20.16 -0.34
CA LEU A 24 -14.84 21.28 -0.55
C LEU A 24 -14.11 22.57 -0.95
N LEU A 25 -14.74 23.33 -1.83
CA LEU A 25 -14.39 24.72 -2.13
C LEU A 25 -14.94 25.60 -1.01
N THR A 26 -14.09 26.44 -0.43
CA THR A 26 -14.40 27.34 0.68
C THR A 26 -13.92 28.74 0.32
N GLU A 27 -14.69 29.76 0.64
CA GLU A 27 -14.30 31.15 0.40
C GLU A 27 -13.68 31.76 1.65
N CYS A 28 -12.61 32.51 1.47
CA CYS A 28 -12.03 33.26 2.57
C CYS A 28 -12.97 34.43 2.97
N PRO A 29 -13.38 34.55 4.24
CA PRO A 29 -14.28 35.62 4.69
C PRO A 29 -13.69 37.03 4.61
N SER A 30 -12.36 37.14 4.49
CA SER A 30 -11.64 38.42 4.49
C SER A 30 -11.30 38.91 3.07
N CYS A 31 -10.88 38.00 2.18
CA CYS A 31 -10.37 38.37 0.85
C CYS A 31 -11.10 37.72 -0.32
N SER A 32 -12.21 37.01 -0.05
CA SER A 32 -13.07 36.32 -1.01
C SER A 32 -12.34 35.38 -1.97
N LEU A 33 -11.15 34.91 -1.59
CA LEU A 33 -10.39 33.95 -2.36
C LEU A 33 -11.04 32.57 -2.20
N THR A 34 -11.42 31.95 -3.32
CA THR A 34 -11.91 30.58 -3.36
C THR A 34 -10.73 29.60 -3.17
N LEU A 35 -10.78 28.81 -2.10
CA LEU A 35 -9.75 27.87 -1.68
C LEU A 35 -10.32 26.46 -1.65
N ARG A 36 -9.54 25.49 -2.13
CA ARG A 36 -9.84 24.07 -1.98
C ARG A 36 -8.99 23.50 -0.84
N LEU A 37 -9.64 23.08 0.24
CA LEU A 37 -8.94 22.60 1.43
C LEU A 37 -8.88 21.07 1.47
N HIS A 38 -7.67 20.54 1.61
CA HIS A 38 -7.41 19.12 1.85
C HIS A 38 -6.74 18.96 3.21
N THR A 39 -7.54 18.67 4.23
CA THR A 39 -7.04 18.38 5.57
C THR A 39 -6.82 16.89 5.73
N PHE A 40 -5.59 16.51 6.12
CA PHE A 40 -5.29 15.12 6.49
C PHE A 40 -5.51 14.92 8.00
N PRO A 41 -5.89 13.72 8.46
CA PRO A 41 -6.03 13.43 9.89
C PRO A 41 -4.79 13.81 10.73
N ALA A 42 -3.60 13.79 10.11
CA ALA A 42 -2.35 14.22 10.72
C ALA A 42 -2.36 15.67 11.21
N LEU A 43 -3.19 16.56 10.65
CA LEU A 43 -3.30 17.96 11.07
C LEU A 43 -3.90 18.09 12.48
N PHE A 44 -4.81 17.19 12.84
CA PHE A 44 -5.50 17.17 14.12
C PHE A 44 -4.81 16.28 15.17
N ARG A 45 -3.80 15.50 14.75
CA ARG A 45 -3.02 14.65 15.64
C ARG A 45 -2.09 15.54 16.46
N THR A 46 -2.16 15.45 17.78
CA THR A 46 -1.13 16.02 18.65
C THR A 46 0.19 15.30 18.35
N PRO A 47 1.24 15.99 17.87
CA PRO A 47 2.51 15.34 17.67
C PRO A 47 3.02 14.84 19.02
N GLU A 48 3.32 13.54 19.10
CA GLU A 48 4.10 13.02 20.21
C GLU A 48 5.47 13.70 20.15
N MET A 49 5.90 14.28 21.27
CA MET A 49 7.24 14.87 21.33
C MET A 49 8.25 13.74 21.09
N GLY A 50 8.98 13.82 19.97
CA GLY A 50 10.04 12.86 19.69
C GLY A 50 11.04 12.81 20.84
N GLY A 51 11.44 11.60 21.24
CA GLY A 51 12.42 11.39 22.29
C GLY A 51 13.75 12.06 21.93
N ARG A 52 14.37 12.77 22.89
CA ARG A 52 15.75 13.25 22.74
C ARG A 52 16.67 12.13 23.17
N GLY A 53 17.59 11.70 22.30
CA GLY A 53 18.57 10.68 22.65
C GLY A 53 19.38 11.05 23.88
N THR A 54 19.34 10.20 24.91
CA THR A 54 20.08 10.34 26.16
C THR A 54 21.58 10.28 25.89
N ALA A 55 22.36 11.19 26.49
CA ALA A 55 23.81 11.13 26.41
C ALA A 55 24.32 9.91 27.20
N ALA A 56 25.41 9.29 26.74
CA ALA A 56 26.14 8.33 27.57
C ALA A 56 26.93 9.11 28.63
N ILE A 57 26.71 8.81 29.92
CA ILE A 57 27.26 9.59 31.04
C ILE A 57 28.40 8.84 31.73
N THR A 58 28.38 7.51 31.68
CA THR A 58 29.32 6.63 32.38
C THR A 58 30.18 5.81 31.42
N ALA A 59 31.47 5.68 31.74
CA ALA A 59 32.37 4.76 31.05
C ALA A 59 31.86 3.32 31.26
N GLY A 60 31.47 2.64 30.18
CA GLY A 60 30.92 1.28 30.21
C GLY A 60 29.45 1.16 29.77
N GLU A 61 28.76 2.28 29.53
CA GLU A 61 27.43 2.22 28.89
C GLU A 61 27.55 1.80 27.42
N ALA A 62 26.63 0.94 26.97
CA ALA A 62 26.51 0.64 25.55
C ALA A 62 26.10 1.91 24.79
N THR A 63 26.85 2.26 23.76
CA THR A 63 26.63 3.46 22.94
C THR A 63 26.03 3.08 21.59
N CYS A 64 25.37 4.04 20.94
CA CYS A 64 24.81 3.81 19.62
C CYS A 64 25.92 3.63 18.59
N PHE A 65 25.77 2.65 17.71
CA PHE A 65 26.69 2.40 16.60
C PHE A 65 26.90 3.65 15.71
N HIS A 66 25.87 4.48 15.55
CA HIS A 66 25.94 5.69 14.74
C HIS A 66 26.42 6.91 15.52
N HIS A 67 26.21 6.93 16.85
CA HIS A 67 26.43 8.09 17.70
C HIS A 67 27.06 7.64 19.02
N GLU A 68 28.39 7.70 19.09
CA GLU A 68 29.17 7.27 20.26
C GLU A 68 28.83 8.03 21.54
N GLN A 69 28.38 9.28 21.43
CA GLN A 69 28.01 10.12 22.58
C GLN A 69 26.59 9.83 23.12
N LYS A 70 25.84 8.94 22.47
CA LYS A 70 24.46 8.63 22.81
C LYS A 70 24.35 7.23 23.35
N ARG A 71 23.67 7.10 24.48
CA ARG A 71 23.37 5.81 25.11
C ARG A 71 22.46 4.98 24.20
N ALA A 72 22.79 3.71 24.05
CA ALA A 72 21.96 2.73 23.38
C ALA A 72 20.75 2.34 24.25
N VAL A 73 19.58 2.26 23.62
CA VAL A 73 18.30 1.89 24.26
C VAL A 73 17.69 0.64 23.64
N ALA A 74 18.07 0.30 22.41
CA ALA A 74 17.59 -0.88 21.68
C ALA A 74 18.70 -1.49 20.81
N THR A 75 18.44 -2.67 20.29
CA THR A 75 19.31 -3.38 19.35
C THR A 75 18.54 -3.66 18.07
N CYS A 76 19.15 -3.42 16.91
CA CYS A 76 18.51 -3.72 15.63
C CYS A 76 18.32 -5.22 15.44
N GLU A 77 17.11 -5.67 15.14
CA GLU A 77 16.81 -7.09 14.96
C GLU A 77 17.42 -7.70 13.69
N GLU A 78 17.69 -6.89 12.67
CA GLU A 78 18.23 -7.38 11.40
C GLU A 78 19.78 -7.45 11.38
N CYS A 79 20.47 -6.51 12.03
CA CYS A 79 21.94 -6.44 11.98
C CYS A 79 22.63 -6.46 13.35
N GLY A 80 21.89 -6.47 14.45
CA GLY A 80 22.45 -6.53 15.81
C GLY A 80 23.12 -5.25 16.32
N LYS A 81 23.07 -4.14 15.57
CA LYS A 81 23.69 -2.87 15.98
C LYS A 81 22.91 -2.23 17.14
N PHE A 82 23.64 -1.63 18.08
CA PHE A 82 23.07 -0.81 19.17
C PHE A 82 22.53 0.53 18.65
N LEU A 83 21.30 0.89 19.07
CA LEU A 83 20.56 2.06 18.62
C LEU A 83 20.26 2.99 19.79
N CYS A 84 20.53 4.28 19.63
CA CYS A 84 19.97 5.29 20.53
C CYS A 84 18.51 5.57 20.16
N GLN A 85 17.79 6.27 21.04
CA GLN A 85 16.38 6.61 20.84
C GLN A 85 16.08 7.39 19.54
N LEU A 86 17.10 8.02 18.94
CA LEU A 86 16.98 8.74 17.66
C LEU A 86 17.14 7.83 16.44
N CYS A 87 17.93 6.76 16.58
CA CYS A 87 18.22 5.81 15.51
C CYS A 87 17.30 4.59 15.56
N ASP A 88 16.54 4.43 16.64
CA ASP A 88 15.57 3.37 16.82
C ASP A 88 14.30 3.68 16.03
N VAL A 89 14.05 2.91 14.97
CA VAL A 89 12.80 2.98 14.22
C VAL A 89 11.97 1.74 14.55
N THR A 90 10.87 1.95 15.25
CA THR A 90 9.92 0.90 15.59
C THR A 90 8.94 0.68 14.45
N VAL A 91 8.85 -0.57 13.98
CA VAL A 91 7.83 -1.02 13.05
C VAL A 91 7.07 -2.14 13.73
N GLU A 92 5.81 -1.86 14.08
CA GLU A 92 5.01 -2.67 15.00
C GLU A 92 5.72 -2.82 16.36
N GLU A 93 6.29 -3.99 16.65
CA GLU A 93 7.01 -4.29 17.90
C GLU A 93 8.51 -4.48 17.66
N ALA A 94 8.98 -4.38 16.42
CA ALA A 94 10.35 -4.66 16.05
C ALA A 94 11.20 -3.40 15.88
N HIS A 95 12.45 -3.47 16.35
CA HIS A 95 13.40 -2.35 16.35
C HIS A 95 14.39 -2.44 15.18
N PHE A 96 14.38 -1.43 14.30
CA PHE A 96 15.24 -1.37 13.12
C PHE A 96 16.14 -0.14 13.09
N CYS A 97 17.36 -0.32 12.59
CA CYS A 97 18.21 0.81 12.24
C CYS A 97 17.76 1.43 10.90
N PRO A 98 18.06 2.72 10.63
CA PRO A 98 17.60 3.38 9.41
C PRO A 98 18.11 2.72 8.13
N GLN A 99 19.32 2.15 8.17
CA GLN A 99 19.94 1.45 7.05
C GLN A 99 19.21 0.13 6.72
N CYS A 100 18.93 -0.68 7.73
CA CYS A 100 18.20 -1.94 7.58
C CYS A 100 16.76 -1.69 7.15
N LEU A 101 16.09 -0.68 7.72
CA LEU A 101 14.75 -0.29 7.29
C LEU A 101 14.72 0.11 5.80
N GLN A 102 15.68 0.92 5.35
CA GLN A 102 15.76 1.32 3.94
C GLN A 102 16.04 0.12 3.03
N LEU A 103 16.94 -0.78 3.43
CA LEU A 103 17.22 -2.02 2.70
C LEU A 103 15.98 -2.92 2.66
N GLY A 104 15.27 -3.07 3.77
CA GLY A 104 14.06 -3.88 3.88
C GLY A 104 12.90 -3.34 3.02
N VAL A 105 12.76 -2.02 2.93
CA VAL A 105 11.82 -1.37 2.01
C VAL A 105 12.20 -1.63 0.55
N THR A 106 13.48 -1.50 0.19
CA THR A 106 13.92 -1.72 -1.21
C THR A 106 13.84 -3.19 -1.64
N ARG A 107 14.09 -4.14 -0.71
CA ARG A 107 14.05 -5.57 -0.97
C ARG A 107 12.65 -6.17 -0.86
N GLY A 108 11.67 -5.42 -0.33
CA GLY A 108 10.33 -5.94 -0.02
C GLY A 108 10.34 -7.06 1.03
N SER A 109 11.42 -7.19 1.82
CA SER A 109 11.54 -8.22 2.86
C SER A 109 10.68 -7.92 4.09
N LEU A 110 10.36 -6.65 4.32
CA LEU A 110 9.44 -6.23 5.36
C LEU A 110 8.01 -6.32 4.81
N ARG A 111 7.37 -7.47 5.06
CA ARG A 111 5.96 -7.75 4.68
C ARG A 111 4.98 -6.64 5.12
N GLN A 112 5.31 -5.92 6.19
CA GLN A 112 4.51 -4.84 6.75
C GLN A 112 4.67 -3.50 6.01
N LEU A 113 5.77 -3.31 5.28
CA LEU A 113 6.00 -2.13 4.41
C LEU A 113 5.72 -2.43 2.92
N GLU A 114 5.09 -3.56 2.62
CA GLU A 114 4.67 -3.94 1.27
C GLU A 114 3.63 -2.93 0.74
N ARG A 115 4.12 -1.90 0.02
CA ARG A 115 3.32 -0.75 -0.48
C ARG A 115 2.22 -1.12 -1.48
N GLY A 116 2.15 -2.36 -1.93
CA GLY A 116 1.10 -2.82 -2.82
C GLY A 116 1.21 -4.32 -3.05
N ARG A 117 0.07 -5.00 -2.96
CA ARG A 117 -0.06 -6.41 -3.36
C ARG A 117 -0.70 -6.47 -4.73
N ALA A 118 -0.09 -7.20 -5.66
CA ALA A 118 -0.67 -7.45 -6.97
C ALA A 118 -2.07 -8.07 -6.82
N ARG A 119 -3.07 -7.41 -7.39
CA ARG A 119 -4.46 -7.86 -7.29
C ARG A 119 -4.74 -8.91 -8.35
N HIS A 120 -4.51 -10.17 -7.99
CA HIS A 120 -4.71 -11.32 -8.88
C HIS A 120 -6.09 -11.32 -9.54
N ASP A 121 -7.16 -10.92 -8.84
CA ASP A 121 -8.51 -10.75 -9.42
C ASP A 121 -8.55 -9.84 -10.67
N GLN A 122 -7.82 -8.72 -10.64
CA GLN A 122 -7.80 -7.78 -11.78
C GLN A 122 -6.98 -8.35 -12.94
N VAL A 123 -5.91 -9.09 -12.64
CA VAL A 123 -5.13 -9.80 -13.64
C VAL A 123 -5.98 -10.88 -14.31
N MET A 124 -6.73 -11.68 -13.52
CA MET A 124 -7.65 -12.68 -14.04
C MET A 124 -8.73 -12.07 -14.93
N LEU A 125 -9.38 -11.01 -14.45
CA LEU A 125 -10.41 -10.30 -15.23
C LEU A 125 -9.82 -9.72 -16.53
N GLY A 126 -8.62 -9.16 -16.47
CA GLY A 126 -7.91 -8.64 -17.63
C GLY A 126 -7.62 -9.73 -18.67
N ILE A 127 -7.16 -10.91 -18.24
CA ILE A 127 -6.91 -12.05 -19.14
C ILE A 127 -8.22 -12.55 -19.78
N VAL A 128 -9.31 -12.64 -19.01
CA VAL A 128 -10.63 -13.07 -19.54
C VAL A 128 -11.18 -12.06 -20.56
N LEU A 129 -11.08 -10.76 -20.26
CA LEU A 129 -11.46 -9.70 -21.20
C LEU A 129 -10.60 -9.71 -22.46
N LEU A 130 -9.29 -9.95 -22.31
CA LEU A 130 -8.36 -10.05 -23.43
C LEU A 130 -8.67 -11.29 -24.30
N SER A 131 -9.00 -12.43 -23.71
CA SER A 131 -9.52 -13.60 -24.42
C SER A 131 -10.78 -13.31 -25.22
N PHE A 132 -11.62 -12.38 -24.76
CA PHE A 132 -12.85 -12.03 -25.46
C PHE A 132 -12.55 -11.24 -26.73
N LEU A 133 -11.53 -10.38 -26.69
CA LEU A 133 -11.05 -9.65 -27.85
C LEU A 133 -10.30 -10.57 -28.83
N PHE A 134 -9.53 -11.53 -28.31
CA PHE A 134 -8.77 -12.51 -29.08
C PHE A 134 -9.43 -13.89 -29.04
N TRP A 135 -10.67 -13.94 -29.55
CA TRP A 135 -11.52 -15.14 -29.62
C TRP A 135 -10.83 -16.38 -30.23
N ALA A 136 -9.77 -16.16 -31.02
CA ALA A 136 -9.01 -17.19 -31.72
C ALA A 136 -8.04 -18.01 -30.82
N VAL A 137 -7.79 -17.63 -29.56
CA VAL A 137 -6.74 -18.26 -28.74
C VAL A 137 -7.31 -18.89 -27.46
N PRO A 138 -7.69 -20.18 -27.48
CA PRO A 138 -8.25 -20.87 -26.31
C PRO A 138 -7.22 -21.11 -25.18
N LEU A 139 -5.95 -20.74 -25.38
CA LEU A 139 -4.90 -20.87 -24.36
C LEU A 139 -4.97 -19.77 -23.28
N LEU A 140 -5.44 -18.56 -23.61
CA LEU A 140 -5.57 -17.47 -22.64
C LEU A 140 -6.60 -17.74 -21.52
N PRO A 141 -7.84 -18.23 -21.79
CA PRO A 141 -8.78 -18.53 -20.72
C PRO A 141 -8.32 -19.74 -19.88
N LEU A 142 -7.55 -20.67 -20.46
CA LEU A 142 -6.93 -21.76 -19.70
C LEU A 142 -5.87 -21.24 -18.72
N ALA A 143 -5.04 -20.29 -19.15
CA ALA A 143 -4.07 -19.62 -18.27
C ALA A 143 -4.76 -18.88 -17.10
N ALA A 144 -5.91 -18.24 -17.37
CA ALA A 144 -6.73 -17.67 -16.31
C ALA A 144 -7.23 -18.76 -15.34
N LEU A 145 -7.80 -19.88 -15.81
CA LEU A 145 -8.24 -20.97 -14.92
C LEU A 145 -7.11 -21.50 -14.03
N ILE A 146 -5.92 -21.73 -14.59
CA ILE A 146 -4.75 -22.22 -13.84
C ILE A 146 -4.34 -21.21 -12.76
N LEU A 147 -4.28 -19.92 -13.10
CA LEU A 147 -3.97 -18.86 -12.12
C LEU A 147 -5.00 -18.81 -10.99
N GLY A 148 -6.29 -19.01 -11.30
CA GLY A 148 -7.37 -19.03 -10.31
C GLY A 148 -7.23 -20.18 -9.33
N LEU A 149 -6.91 -21.38 -9.82
CA LEU A 149 -6.69 -22.56 -9.00
C LEU A 149 -5.44 -22.43 -8.11
N LEU A 150 -4.32 -21.97 -8.69
CA LEU A 150 -3.05 -21.81 -7.95
C LEU A 150 -3.13 -20.71 -6.90
N LYS A 151 -3.88 -19.64 -7.17
CA LYS A 151 -4.01 -18.48 -6.27
C LYS A 151 -5.28 -18.52 -5.41
N TRP A 152 -6.03 -19.62 -5.41
CA TRP A 152 -7.25 -19.77 -4.59
C TRP A 152 -7.00 -19.59 -3.08
N LYS A 153 -5.82 -20.04 -2.60
CA LYS A 153 -5.41 -19.91 -1.19
C LYS A 153 -4.64 -18.62 -0.89
N ALA A 154 -4.39 -17.76 -1.89
CA ALA A 154 -3.68 -16.51 -1.67
C ALA A 154 -4.63 -15.49 -1.01
N PRO A 155 -4.15 -14.69 -0.02
CA PRO A 155 -5.00 -13.71 0.67
C PRO A 155 -5.53 -12.67 -0.32
N VAL A 156 -6.87 -12.62 -0.43
CA VAL A 156 -7.63 -11.82 -1.40
C VAL A 156 -7.71 -10.37 -0.95
N SER A 157 -6.61 -9.63 -1.14
CA SER A 157 -6.49 -8.18 -0.94
C SER A 157 -6.76 -7.65 0.49
N MET A 158 -6.22 -6.46 0.79
CA MET A 158 -6.30 -5.83 2.12
C MET A 158 -7.67 -5.14 2.36
N VAL A 159 -8.52 -5.03 1.34
CA VAL A 159 -9.86 -4.44 1.45
C VAL A 159 -10.87 -5.56 1.37
N HIS A 160 -11.67 -5.70 2.43
CA HIS A 160 -12.72 -6.70 2.62
C HIS A 160 -13.52 -6.93 1.33
N ARG A 161 -13.24 -8.03 0.62
CA ARG A 161 -13.98 -8.37 -0.59
C ARG A 161 -14.17 -9.87 -0.70
N THR A 162 -15.42 -10.23 -0.95
CA THR A 162 -15.95 -11.59 -1.03
C THR A 162 -15.29 -12.41 -2.13
N HIS A 163 -14.98 -13.68 -1.83
CA HIS A 163 -14.52 -14.71 -2.79
C HIS A 163 -15.46 -14.90 -3.99
N LEU A 164 -16.69 -14.36 -3.96
CA LEU A 164 -17.66 -14.36 -5.05
C LEU A 164 -17.10 -13.85 -6.38
N ARG A 165 -16.28 -12.79 -6.36
CA ARG A 165 -15.70 -12.25 -7.61
C ARG A 165 -14.79 -13.26 -8.30
N MET A 166 -13.98 -13.97 -7.53
CA MET A 166 -13.05 -14.98 -8.03
C MET A 166 -13.81 -16.18 -8.63
N GLY A 167 -14.91 -16.60 -7.98
CA GLY A 167 -15.81 -17.61 -8.50
C GLY A 167 -16.44 -17.21 -9.84
N ILE A 168 -17.00 -16.00 -9.93
CA ILE A 168 -17.62 -15.49 -11.18
C ILE A 168 -16.60 -15.43 -12.33
N THR A 169 -15.38 -14.94 -12.08
CA THR A 169 -14.34 -14.89 -13.11
C THR A 169 -13.90 -16.29 -13.57
N MET A 170 -13.88 -17.27 -12.67
CA MET A 170 -13.52 -18.64 -12.99
C MET A 170 -14.60 -19.33 -13.84
N SER A 171 -15.88 -19.13 -13.49
CA SER A 171 -17.01 -19.60 -14.30
C SER A 171 -16.99 -19.01 -15.71
N LEU A 172 -16.73 -17.69 -15.83
CA LEU A 172 -16.66 -17.01 -17.12
C LEU A 172 -15.50 -17.54 -17.98
N ALA A 173 -14.33 -17.76 -17.38
CA ALA A 173 -13.17 -18.34 -18.08
C ALA A 173 -13.45 -19.77 -18.58
N LEU A 174 -14.16 -20.59 -17.80
CA LEU A 174 -14.55 -21.95 -18.20
C LEU A 174 -15.49 -21.95 -19.39
N VAL A 175 -16.54 -21.12 -19.35
CA VAL A 175 -17.48 -20.96 -20.47
C VAL A 175 -16.74 -20.54 -21.74
N GLN A 176 -15.80 -19.61 -21.61
CA GLN A 176 -15.03 -19.09 -22.74
C GLN A 176 -14.06 -20.12 -23.33
N PHE A 177 -13.42 -20.93 -22.49
CA PHE A 177 -12.58 -22.04 -22.94
C PHE A 177 -13.39 -23.09 -23.72
N LEU A 178 -14.55 -23.50 -23.19
CA LEU A 178 -15.42 -24.48 -23.85
C LEU A 178 -16.01 -23.93 -25.15
N GLY A 179 -16.48 -22.68 -25.15
CA GLY A 179 -17.00 -22.02 -26.34
C GLY A 179 -15.94 -21.84 -27.44
N GLY A 180 -14.73 -21.40 -27.08
CA GLY A 180 -13.64 -21.21 -28.04
C GLY A 180 -13.13 -22.51 -28.65
N THR A 181 -13.02 -23.58 -27.85
CA THR A 181 -12.61 -24.90 -28.34
C THR A 181 -13.67 -25.54 -29.24
N ALA A 182 -14.95 -25.46 -28.87
CA ALA A 182 -16.05 -25.94 -29.70
C ALA A 182 -16.13 -25.22 -31.05
N PHE A 183 -15.92 -23.90 -31.07
CA PHE A 183 -15.88 -23.12 -32.30
C PHE A 183 -14.75 -23.58 -33.23
N TRP A 184 -13.53 -23.73 -32.72
CA TRP A 184 -12.39 -24.20 -33.51
C TRP A 184 -12.58 -25.62 -34.05
N ILE A 185 -13.17 -26.51 -33.25
CA ILE A 185 -13.52 -27.87 -33.70
C ILE A 185 -14.54 -27.81 -34.84
N ALA A 186 -15.56 -26.96 -34.74
CA ALA A 186 -16.55 -26.77 -35.80
C ALA A 186 -15.94 -26.20 -37.09
N VAL A 187 -15.04 -25.21 -37.00
CA VAL A 187 -14.31 -24.68 -38.16
C VAL A 187 -13.41 -25.73 -38.78
N TRP A 188 -12.69 -26.50 -37.97
CA TRP A 188 -11.81 -27.56 -38.47
C TRP A 188 -12.61 -28.66 -39.18
N MET A 189 -13.74 -29.10 -38.63
CA MET A 189 -14.62 -30.09 -39.29
C MET A 189 -15.34 -29.52 -40.51
N GLY A 190 -15.69 -28.23 -40.52
CA GLY A 190 -16.36 -27.56 -41.63
C GLY A 190 -15.44 -27.19 -42.80
N GLY A 191 -14.15 -26.99 -42.54
CA GLY A 191 -13.13 -26.65 -43.55
C GLY A 191 -12.49 -27.85 -44.26
N ILE A 192 -12.86 -29.08 -43.92
CA ILE A 192 -12.39 -30.33 -44.57
C ILE A 192 -13.34 -30.76 -45.71
N ARG A 193 -14.24 -29.88 -46.16
CA ARG A 193 -15.09 -30.09 -47.34
C ARG A 193 -14.59 -29.37 -48.57
#